data_AF-A0A916I980-F1
#
_entry.id   AF-A0A916I980-F1
#
_cell.length_a   1.000
_cell.length_b   1.000
_cell.length_c   1.000
_cell.angle_alpha   90.00
_cell.angle_beta   90.00
_cell.angle_gamma   90.00
#
_symmetry.space_group_name_H-M   'P 1'
#
loop_
_entity.id
_entity.type
_entity.pdbx_description
1 polymer ?
#
loop_
_entity_poly.entity_id
_entity_poly.type
_entity_poly.pdbx_seq_one_letter_code
_entity_poly.pdbx_strand_id
1 'polypeptide(L)'
;MSTIMPLLVLDQTCEQVLAWINGKLTDANFRLVKTFDLHVARQAHPNCLCPQHGTDDCNCQMIVVLVYGNQGDPATLVIHGQEGRAWLSLAIPVNGHSNQHLEVAIRRILMPHRTDVPVPIEVTHETHATV
;
A
#
# COMPACT_ATOMS: atom_id res chain seq x y z
N MET A 1 -15.29 -15.32 5.12
CA MET A 1 -14.95 -14.06 5.83
C MET A 1 -13.43 -13.94 5.85
N SER A 2 -12.90 -12.72 5.86
CA SER A 2 -11.45 -12.47 5.94
C SER A 2 -11.16 -11.44 7.03
N THR A 3 -10.02 -11.56 7.70
CA THR A 3 -9.49 -10.60 8.66
C THR A 3 -8.64 -9.58 7.91
N ILE A 4 -8.88 -8.29 8.13
CA ILE A 4 -8.04 -7.22 7.59
C ILE A 4 -6.90 -6.95 8.58
N MET A 5 -5.67 -7.29 8.22
CA MET A 5 -4.47 -7.04 9.01
C MET A 5 -3.72 -5.81 8.48
N PRO A 6 -3.58 -4.72 9.25
CA PRO A 6 -2.80 -3.56 8.86
C PRO A 6 -1.35 -3.92 8.55
N LEU A 7 -0.76 -3.25 7.56
CA LEU A 7 0.64 -3.40 7.16
C LEU A 7 1.40 -2.07 7.27
N LEU A 8 0.91 -1.02 6.63
CA LEU A 8 1.55 0.30 6.58
C LEU A 8 0.51 1.41 6.59
N VAL A 9 0.93 2.58 7.06
CA VAL A 9 0.22 3.85 6.91
C VAL A 9 1.18 4.83 6.22
N LEU A 10 0.71 5.48 5.16
CA LEU A 10 1.52 6.35 4.32
C LEU A 10 0.76 7.67 4.10
N ASP A 11 1.45 8.80 4.25
CA ASP A 11 0.90 10.12 3.89
C ASP A 11 0.99 10.32 2.36
N GLN A 12 0.30 9.45 1.63
CA GLN A 12 0.21 9.38 0.17
C GLN A 12 -1.21 8.93 -0.23
N THR A 13 -1.65 9.30 -1.44
CA THR A 13 -2.95 8.86 -1.98
C THR A 13 -2.95 7.35 -2.29
N CYS A 14 -4.14 6.75 -2.44
CA CYS A 14 -4.25 5.34 -2.82
C CYS A 14 -3.54 5.02 -4.14
N GLU A 15 -3.61 5.93 -5.13
CA GLU A 15 -3.00 5.76 -6.44
C GLU A 15 -1.47 5.82 -6.36
N GLN A 16 -0.92 6.71 -5.52
CA GLN A 16 0.52 6.78 -5.25
C GLN A 16 1.01 5.51 -4.55
N VAL A 17 0.30 5.06 -3.52
CA VAL A 17 0.61 3.81 -2.82
C VAL A 17 0.49 2.61 -3.76
N LEU A 18 -0.54 2.57 -4.62
CA LEU A 18 -0.72 1.51 -5.62
C LEU A 18 0.47 1.44 -6.59
N ALA A 19 0.89 2.58 -7.12
CA ALA A 19 2.05 2.66 -8.01
C ALA A 19 3.33 2.20 -7.30
N TRP A 20 3.52 2.63 -6.06
CA TRP A 20 4.67 2.25 -5.24
C TRP A 20 4.72 0.74 -4.93
N ILE A 21 3.63 0.14 -4.46
CA ILE A 21 3.59 -1.31 -4.20
C ILE A 21 3.71 -2.12 -5.49
N ASN A 22 3.15 -1.63 -6.60
CA ASN A 22 3.25 -2.31 -7.89
C ASN A 22 4.71 -2.36 -8.35
N GLY A 23 5.46 -1.26 -8.25
CA GLY A 23 6.90 -1.25 -8.54
C GLY A 23 7.66 -2.24 -7.66
N LYS A 24 7.56 -2.09 -6.32
CA LYS A 24 8.22 -2.95 -5.33
C LYS A 24 7.97 -4.44 -5.56
N LEU A 25 6.73 -4.81 -5.83
CA LEU A 25 6.34 -6.21 -6.00
C LEU A 25 6.70 -6.75 -7.38
N THR A 26 6.61 -5.92 -8.43
CA THR A 26 7.06 -6.30 -9.78
C THR A 26 8.57 -6.54 -9.82
N ASP A 27 9.37 -5.67 -9.18
CA ASP A 27 10.82 -5.84 -9.05
C ASP A 27 11.19 -7.15 -8.32
N ALA A 28 10.30 -7.63 -7.45
CA ALA A 28 10.42 -8.90 -6.74
C ALA A 28 9.75 -10.09 -7.47
N ASN A 29 9.39 -9.94 -8.75
CA ASN A 29 8.73 -10.94 -9.61
C ASN A 29 7.31 -11.36 -9.17
N PHE A 30 6.60 -10.51 -8.44
CA PHE A 30 5.17 -10.69 -8.16
C PHE A 30 4.33 -9.90 -9.15
N ARG A 31 3.14 -10.41 -9.46
CA ARG A 31 2.17 -9.74 -10.34
C ARG A 31 1.01 -9.16 -9.53
N LEU A 32 0.80 -7.86 -9.63
CA LEU A 32 -0.37 -7.18 -9.10
C LEU A 32 -1.52 -7.15 -10.12
N VAL A 33 -2.73 -7.43 -9.67
CA VAL A 33 -3.95 -7.27 -10.46
C VAL A 33 -4.96 -6.48 -9.65
N LYS A 34 -5.33 -5.27 -10.11
CA LYS A 34 -6.39 -4.48 -9.51
C LYS A 34 -7.74 -5.11 -9.81
N THR A 35 -8.46 -5.52 -8.76
CA THR A 35 -9.75 -6.22 -8.88
C THR A 35 -10.92 -5.34 -8.48
N PHE A 36 -10.68 -4.30 -7.67
CA PHE A 36 -11.69 -3.32 -7.30
C PHE A 36 -11.08 -1.94 -7.12
N ASP A 37 -11.87 -0.92 -7.48
CA ASP A 37 -11.55 0.49 -7.31
C ASP A 37 -12.85 1.25 -7.03
N LEU A 38 -12.97 1.83 -5.83
CA LEU A 38 -14.20 2.48 -5.40
C LEU A 38 -14.52 3.71 -6.24
N HIS A 39 -13.52 4.50 -6.68
CA HIS A 39 -13.77 5.63 -7.57
C HIS A 39 -14.39 5.18 -8.90
N VAL A 40 -13.86 4.12 -9.51
CA VAL A 40 -14.42 3.56 -10.75
C VAL A 40 -15.83 3.02 -10.52
N ALA A 41 -16.03 2.28 -9.42
CA ALA A 41 -17.34 1.73 -9.08
C ALA A 41 -18.39 2.84 -8.83
N ARG A 42 -18.02 3.93 -8.16
CA ARG A 42 -18.90 5.08 -7.92
C ARG A 42 -19.32 5.77 -9.20
N GLN A 43 -18.43 5.92 -10.17
CA GLN A 43 -18.79 6.47 -11.48
C GLN A 43 -19.85 5.62 -12.20
N ALA A 44 -19.82 4.30 -12.02
CA ALA A 44 -20.84 3.38 -12.55
C ALA A 44 -22.16 3.37 -11.73
N HIS A 45 -22.14 3.89 -10.50
CA HIS A 45 -23.28 3.90 -9.58
C HIS A 45 -23.49 5.29 -8.97
N PRO A 46 -24.05 6.25 -9.74
CA PRO A 46 -24.17 7.65 -9.33
C PRO A 46 -24.99 7.87 -8.04
N ASN A 47 -25.79 6.88 -7.63
CA ASN A 47 -26.65 6.92 -6.45
C ASN A 47 -26.02 6.30 -5.18
N CYS A 48 -24.71 5.98 -5.17
CA CYS A 48 -24.06 5.24 -4.09
C CYS A 48 -23.71 6.10 -2.86
N LEU A 49 -24.60 6.25 -1.90
CA LEU A 49 -24.43 7.08 -0.68
C LEU A 49 -23.33 6.57 0.29
N CYS A 50 -22.09 7.06 0.18
CA CYS A 50 -21.10 7.09 1.28
C CYS A 50 -21.57 8.03 2.43
N PRO A 51 -21.13 7.87 3.69
CA PRO A 51 -21.63 8.68 4.82
C PRO A 51 -21.42 10.21 4.71
N GLN A 52 -20.43 10.64 3.92
CA GLN A 52 -20.21 12.05 3.50
C GLN A 52 -20.54 12.27 2.01
N HIS A 53 -21.22 11.31 1.37
CA HIS A 53 -21.52 11.32 -0.05
C HIS A 53 -22.54 12.36 -0.44
N GLY A 54 -22.28 13.02 -1.56
CA GLY A 54 -23.08 14.15 -2.01
C GLY A 54 -22.63 15.48 -1.41
N THR A 55 -21.50 15.51 -0.69
CA THR A 55 -20.73 16.73 -0.46
C THR A 55 -19.49 16.73 -1.35
N ASP A 56 -18.98 17.91 -1.70
CA ASP A 56 -17.74 18.07 -2.45
C ASP A 56 -16.49 17.54 -1.67
N ASP A 57 -16.69 17.12 -0.42
CA ASP A 57 -15.63 16.76 0.54
C ASP A 57 -15.37 15.24 0.66
N CYS A 58 -16.13 14.37 -0.02
CA CYS A 58 -15.94 12.92 0.10
C CYS A 58 -14.68 12.43 -0.64
N ASN A 59 -13.57 12.34 0.08
CA ASN A 59 -12.26 11.89 -0.43
C ASN A 59 -11.91 10.43 -0.09
N CYS A 60 -12.89 9.63 0.35
CA CYS A 60 -12.69 8.21 0.64
C CYS A 60 -12.41 7.43 -0.65
N GLN A 61 -11.37 6.59 -0.61
CA GLN A 61 -11.01 5.69 -1.69
C GLN A 61 -10.71 4.29 -1.13
N MET A 62 -11.02 3.27 -1.92
CA MET A 62 -10.65 1.89 -1.61
C MET A 62 -10.26 1.18 -2.90
N ILE A 63 -9.07 0.58 -2.89
CA ILE A 63 -8.56 -0.23 -3.98
C ILE A 63 -8.27 -1.63 -3.42
N VAL A 64 -8.80 -2.66 -4.07
CA VAL A 64 -8.46 -4.05 -3.77
C VAL A 64 -7.61 -4.59 -4.91
N VAL A 65 -6.50 -5.21 -4.54
CA VAL A 65 -5.59 -5.85 -5.49
C VAL A 65 -5.31 -7.28 -5.07
N LEU A 66 -5.19 -8.15 -6.05
CA LEU A 66 -4.65 -9.49 -5.89
C LEU A 66 -3.16 -9.47 -6.24
N VAL A 67 -2.36 -10.11 -5.40
CA VAL A 67 -0.92 -10.30 -5.60
C VAL A 67 -0.68 -11.76 -5.89
N TYR A 68 -0.14 -12.05 -7.06
CA TYR A 68 0.20 -13.40 -7.49
C TYR A 68 1.72 -13.61 -7.35
N GLY A 69 2.10 -14.69 -6.67
CA GLY A 69 3.45 -15.26 -6.76
C GLY A 69 3.52 -16.32 -7.84
N ASN A 70 4.61 -17.09 -7.84
CA ASN A 70 4.83 -18.13 -8.84
C ASN A 70 3.84 -19.29 -8.75
N GLN A 71 3.33 -19.62 -7.56
CA GLN A 71 2.44 -20.76 -7.31
C GLN A 71 1.48 -20.46 -6.16
N GLY A 72 0.33 -21.15 -6.15
CA GLY A 72 -0.69 -21.07 -5.10
C GLY A 72 -1.68 -19.91 -5.27
N ASP A 73 -2.59 -19.81 -4.31
CA ASP A 73 -3.63 -18.77 -4.31
C ASP A 73 -3.02 -17.36 -4.12
N PRO A 74 -3.61 -16.32 -4.75
CA PRO A 74 -3.13 -14.95 -4.60
C PRO A 74 -3.41 -14.43 -3.19
N ALA A 75 -2.52 -13.57 -2.70
CA ALA A 75 -2.79 -12.76 -1.51
C ALA A 75 -3.64 -11.55 -1.91
N THR A 76 -4.49 -11.09 -0.99
CA THR A 76 -5.31 -9.88 -1.20
C THR A 76 -4.74 -8.73 -0.40
N LEU A 77 -4.43 -7.62 -1.08
CA LEU A 77 -4.13 -6.35 -0.44
C LEU A 77 -5.31 -5.39 -0.60
N VAL A 78 -5.58 -4.64 0.46
CA VAL A 78 -6.58 -3.58 0.49
C VAL A 78 -5.85 -2.28 0.79
N ILE A 79 -6.01 -1.29 -0.09
CA ILE A 79 -5.60 0.08 0.13
C ILE A 79 -6.85 0.87 0.45
N HIS A 80 -6.95 1.38 1.66
CA HIS A 80 -7.98 2.32 2.07
C HIS A 80 -7.36 3.72 2.12
N GLY A 81 -8.06 4.75 1.66
CA GLY A 81 -7.54 6.12 1.67
C GLY A 81 -8.59 7.13 2.07
N GLN A 82 -8.10 8.18 2.73
CA GLN A 82 -8.88 9.32 3.18
C GLN A 82 -7.92 10.49 3.38
N GLU A 83 -8.31 11.70 2.95
CA GLU A 83 -7.58 12.96 3.19
C GLU A 83 -6.09 12.91 2.80
N GLY A 84 -5.76 12.28 1.66
CA GLY A 84 -4.39 12.19 1.17
C GLY A 84 -3.49 11.21 1.94
N ARG A 85 -4.04 10.46 2.89
CA ARG A 85 -3.40 9.35 3.60
C ARG A 85 -3.97 8.01 3.15
N ALA A 86 -3.14 6.99 3.12
CA ALA A 86 -3.54 5.63 2.78
C ALA A 86 -3.05 4.60 3.82
N TRP A 87 -3.92 3.62 4.08
CA TRP A 87 -3.70 2.46 4.92
C TRP A 87 -3.63 1.23 4.01
N LEU A 88 -2.49 0.56 4.01
CA LEU A 88 -2.28 -0.70 3.32
C LEU A 88 -2.50 -1.85 4.29
N SER A 89 -3.34 -2.80 3.92
CA SER A 89 -3.67 -3.98 4.73
C SER A 89 -3.66 -5.27 3.91
N LEU A 90 -3.35 -6.40 4.55
CA LEU A 90 -3.55 -7.74 4.01
C LEU A 90 -4.91 -8.28 4.44
N ALA A 91 -5.70 -8.80 3.49
CA ALA A 91 -6.93 -9.51 3.81
C ALA A 91 -6.67 -11.02 3.87
N ILE A 92 -6.71 -11.58 5.07
CA ILE A 92 -6.38 -12.99 5.35
C ILE A 92 -7.68 -13.79 5.50
N PRO A 93 -7.95 -14.81 4.68
CA PRO A 93 -9.16 -15.61 4.81
C PRO A 93 -9.21 -16.34 6.16
N VAL A 94 -10.33 -16.21 6.90
CA VAL A 94 -10.45 -16.78 8.26
C VAL A 94 -10.65 -18.30 8.23
N ASN A 95 -11.28 -18.83 7.17
CA ASN A 95 -11.68 -20.24 7.05
C ASN A 95 -11.26 -20.86 5.69
N GLY A 96 -10.12 -20.47 5.13
CA GLY A 96 -9.64 -20.96 3.83
C GLY A 96 -8.14 -21.20 3.80
N HIS A 97 -7.63 -21.69 2.67
CA HIS A 97 -6.20 -21.82 2.45
C HIS A 97 -5.61 -20.43 2.19
N SER A 98 -4.96 -19.83 3.19
CA SER A 98 -4.16 -18.63 2.96
C SER A 98 -2.78 -19.03 2.44
N ASN A 99 -2.24 -18.27 1.48
CA ASN A 99 -0.88 -18.46 1.03
C ASN A 99 0.07 -17.72 1.98
N GLN A 100 0.23 -18.25 3.20
CA GLN A 100 1.00 -17.60 4.27
C GLN A 100 2.44 -17.28 3.85
N HIS A 101 3.06 -18.11 3.00
CA HIS A 101 4.39 -17.85 2.47
C HIS A 101 4.42 -16.59 1.60
N LEU A 102 3.44 -16.45 0.71
CA LEU A 102 3.28 -15.25 -0.12
C LEU A 102 2.99 -14.00 0.75
N GLU A 103 2.13 -14.12 1.75
CA GLU A 103 1.84 -13.02 2.68
C GLU A 103 3.11 -12.55 3.42
N VAL A 104 3.93 -13.47 3.93
CA VAL A 104 5.21 -13.16 4.59
C VAL A 104 6.18 -12.49 3.62
N ALA A 105 6.26 -12.98 2.38
CA ALA A 105 7.11 -12.38 1.34
C ALA A 105 6.68 -10.93 1.03
N ILE A 106 5.38 -10.70 0.84
CA ILE A 106 4.81 -9.36 0.62
C ILE A 106 5.15 -8.42 1.78
N ARG A 107 4.97 -8.87 3.03
CA ARG A 107 5.34 -8.08 4.21
C ARG A 107 6.81 -7.69 4.18
N ARG A 108 7.71 -8.64 3.90
CA ARG A 108 9.15 -8.39 3.82
C ARG A 108 9.50 -7.36 2.75
N ILE A 109 8.91 -7.47 1.55
CA ILE A 109 9.22 -6.57 0.42
C ILE A 109 8.73 -5.15 0.68
N LEU A 110 7.54 -5.02 1.26
CA LEU A 110 6.88 -3.72 1.44
C LEU A 110 7.31 -3.02 2.72
N MET A 111 7.65 -3.74 3.78
CA MET A 111 8.12 -3.12 5.01
C MET A 111 9.51 -2.50 4.78
N PRO A 112 9.70 -1.22 5.15
CA PRO A 112 11.00 -0.57 5.02
C PRO A 112 12.04 -1.32 5.85
N HIS A 113 13.14 -1.72 5.21
CA HIS A 113 14.29 -2.24 5.92
C HIS A 113 15.01 -1.06 6.58
N ARG A 114 15.40 -1.22 7.85
CA ARG A 114 16.06 -0.17 8.68
C ARG A 114 17.41 0.34 8.15
N THR A 115 17.85 -0.05 6.95
CA THR A 115 19.22 0.16 6.47
C THR A 115 19.45 1.44 5.66
N ASP A 116 18.43 2.24 5.35
CA ASP A 116 18.59 3.54 4.66
C ASP A 116 18.55 4.73 5.64
N VAL A 117 19.36 4.69 6.70
CA VAL A 117 19.75 5.91 7.42
C VAL A 117 21.11 6.34 6.87
N PRO A 118 21.20 7.44 6.11
CA PRO A 118 22.50 8.04 5.83
C PRO A 118 23.07 8.49 7.17
N VAL A 119 24.23 7.95 7.55
CA VAL A 119 25.02 8.49 8.66
C VAL A 119 25.29 9.96 8.34
N PRO A 120 24.99 10.92 9.24
CA PRO A 120 25.38 12.30 9.04
C PRO A 120 26.90 12.33 8.93
N ILE A 121 27.41 12.73 7.76
CA ILE A 121 28.83 13.03 7.61
C ILE A 121 29.04 14.32 8.41
N GLU A 122 29.67 14.22 9.59
CA GLU A 122 30.18 15.39 10.28
C GLU A 122 31.17 16.09 9.35
N VAL A 123 30.77 17.25 8.83
CA VAL A 123 31.66 18.15 8.10
C VAL A 123 32.59 18.78 9.12
N THR A 124 33.81 18.28 9.20
CA THR A 124 34.91 18.93 9.91
C THR A 124 35.21 20.24 9.18
N HIS A 125 34.71 21.36 9.71
CA HIS A 125 35.17 22.66 9.28
C HIS A 125 36.58 22.88 9.83
N GLU A 126 37.60 22.66 8.98
CA GLU A 126 38.95 23.16 9.22
C GLU A 126 38.95 24.68 9.11
N THR A 127 39.07 25.35 10.25
CA THR A 127 39.30 26.80 10.32
C THR A 127 40.73 27.08 9.88
N HIS A 128 40.91 27.40 8.60
CA HIS A 128 42.16 27.95 8.09
C HIS A 128 42.29 29.41 8.57
N ALA A 129 43.11 29.62 9.61
CA ALA A 129 43.56 30.96 10.00
C ALA A 129 44.65 31.42 9.03
N THR A 130 44.44 32.56 8.36
CA THR A 130 45.46 33.24 7.57
C THR A 130 45.84 34.55 8.25
N VAL A 131 47.14 34.65 8.56
CA VAL A 131 48.05 35.80 8.81
C VAL A 131 47.44 37.16 9.09
#